data_AF-D2RFQ1-F1
#
_entry.id   AF-D2RFQ1-F1
#
_cell.length_a   1.000
_cell.length_b   1.000
_cell.length_c   1.000
_cell.angle_alpha   90.00
_cell.angle_beta   90.00
_cell.angle_gamma   90.00
#
_symmetry.space_group_name_H-M   'P 1'
#
loop_
_entity.id
_entity.type
_entity.pdbx_description
1 polymer ?
#
loop_
_entity_poly.entity_id
_entity_poly.type
_entity_poly.pdbx_seq_one_letter_code
_entity_poly.pdbx_strand_id
1 'polypeptide(L)'
;MMYAECVVRGLKVRIPFVCRMCGECCKKLSKVVYDPKTGKVYVEGIELDCIDGLDEFKEFSHPIKVPCPFLKDNKCTIHEIRPKSCREYPLLTGDLGVNCPALRSFNKFLKAFNPDKVEYKVDEKDIKPVKIPMKFYELFISLEPSKEELAAFLKLNELEKNLNLELSNTIKGP
;
A
#
# COMPACT_ATOMS: atom_id res chain seq x y z
N MET A 1 -4.22 0.07 -8.32
CA MET A 1 -3.88 -1.01 -7.34
C MET A 1 -2.51 -0.68 -6.77
N MET A 2 -2.23 -1.03 -5.52
CA MET A 2 -0.92 -0.81 -4.88
C MET A 2 -0.10 -2.10 -4.85
N TYR A 3 1.18 -2.02 -5.16
CA TYR A 3 2.08 -3.17 -5.11
C TYR A 3 3.55 -2.74 -5.01
N ALA A 4 4.42 -3.65 -4.61
CA ALA A 4 5.86 -3.53 -4.80
C ALA A 4 6.27 -4.29 -6.06
N GLU A 5 7.01 -3.65 -6.95
CA GLU A 5 7.83 -4.34 -7.94
C GLU A 5 9.19 -4.67 -7.31
N CYS A 6 9.45 -5.96 -7.15
CA CYS A 6 10.63 -6.50 -6.52
C CYS A 6 11.55 -7.13 -7.56
N VAL A 7 12.86 -6.98 -7.38
CA VAL A 7 13.87 -7.78 -8.06
C VAL A 7 14.41 -8.78 -7.04
N VAL A 8 14.33 -10.07 -7.36
CA VAL A 8 14.81 -11.19 -6.54
C VAL A 8 15.70 -12.05 -7.41
N ARG A 9 17.02 -12.04 -7.15
CA ARG A 9 18.02 -12.79 -7.92
C ARG A 9 17.93 -12.49 -9.42
N GLY A 10 17.74 -11.22 -9.77
CA GLY A 10 17.63 -10.74 -11.16
C GLY A 10 16.26 -10.97 -11.83
N LEU A 11 15.33 -11.68 -11.19
CA LEU A 11 13.97 -11.86 -11.69
C LEU A 11 13.01 -10.84 -11.05
N LYS A 12 12.02 -10.38 -11.83
CA LYS A 12 10.98 -9.51 -11.32
C LYS A 12 9.85 -10.33 -10.69
N VAL A 13 9.29 -9.82 -9.60
CA VAL A 13 8.03 -10.29 -9.02
C VAL A 13 7.29 -9.11 -8.42
N ARG A 14 5.96 -9.12 -8.51
CA ARG A 14 5.13 -8.05 -7.97
C ARG A 14 4.34 -8.54 -6.77
N ILE A 15 4.59 -7.94 -5.61
CA ILE A 15 3.94 -8.29 -4.35
C ILE A 15 2.77 -7.31 -4.12
N PRO A 16 1.51 -7.77 -4.04
CA PRO A 16 0.36 -6.89 -3.89
C PRO A 16 0.22 -6.36 -2.47
N PHE A 17 -0.13 -5.09 -2.34
CA PHE A 17 -0.72 -4.57 -1.10
C PHE A 17 -2.25 -4.57 -1.24
N VAL A 18 -2.93 -5.30 -0.34
CA VAL A 18 -4.40 -5.39 -0.34
C VAL A 18 -4.96 -4.77 0.94
N CYS A 19 -5.62 -3.62 0.81
CA CYS A 19 -6.28 -2.96 1.94
C CYS A 19 -7.40 -3.85 2.50
N ARG A 20 -7.37 -4.13 3.81
CA ARG A 20 -8.41 -4.91 4.51
C ARG A 20 -9.60 -4.08 4.97
N MET A 21 -9.64 -2.79 4.59
CA MET A 21 -10.68 -1.83 5.01
C MET A 21 -10.93 -1.83 6.53
N CYS A 22 -9.87 -2.03 7.33
CA CYS A 22 -9.95 -2.15 8.80
C CYS A 22 -10.30 -0.85 9.54
N GLY A 23 -10.31 0.28 8.85
CA GLY A 23 -10.62 1.59 9.42
C GLY A 23 -9.50 2.20 10.29
N GLU A 24 -8.41 1.49 10.59
CA GLU A 24 -7.35 2.00 11.48
C GLU A 24 -6.70 3.29 10.98
N CYS A 25 -6.41 3.39 9.67
CA CYS A 25 -5.91 4.64 9.10
C CYS A 25 -6.97 5.75 9.17
N CYS A 26 -8.25 5.44 8.94
CA CYS A 26 -9.33 6.41 9.08
C CYS A 26 -9.51 6.89 10.54
N LYS A 27 -9.15 6.08 11.54
CA LYS A 27 -9.21 6.45 12.96
C LYS A 27 -8.04 7.30 13.43
N LYS A 28 -6.89 7.26 12.73
CA LYS A 28 -5.61 7.77 13.23
C LYS A 28 -4.91 8.77 12.29
N LEU A 29 -5.11 8.61 10.99
CA LEU A 29 -4.53 9.44 9.93
C LEU A 29 -5.63 10.31 9.34
N SER A 30 -5.80 11.51 9.85
CA SER A 30 -6.51 12.55 9.13
C SER A 30 -5.48 13.54 8.60
N LYS A 31 -5.13 13.37 7.33
CA LYS A 31 -4.41 14.34 6.51
C LYS A 31 -5.02 14.16 5.12
N VAL A 32 -5.68 15.15 4.53
CA VAL A 32 -5.34 15.36 3.10
C VAL A 32 -6.36 14.97 2.07
N VAL A 33 -7.63 15.35 2.13
CA VAL A 33 -8.57 14.81 1.12
C VAL A 33 -8.44 15.59 -0.19
N TYR A 34 -7.50 15.28 -1.09
CA TYR A 34 -7.44 15.89 -2.45
C TYR A 34 -8.04 14.97 -3.52
N ASP A 35 -8.94 15.50 -4.36
CA ASP A 35 -9.58 14.82 -5.49
C ASP A 35 -9.02 15.29 -6.84
N PRO A 36 -8.26 14.44 -7.55
CA PRO A 36 -7.64 14.77 -8.83
C PRO A 36 -8.61 14.71 -10.03
N LYS A 37 -9.83 14.18 -9.89
CA LYS A 37 -10.83 14.22 -10.98
C LYS A 37 -11.57 15.56 -11.00
N THR A 38 -11.76 16.16 -9.82
CA THR A 38 -12.50 17.43 -9.68
C THR A 38 -11.60 18.63 -9.35
N GLY A 39 -10.32 18.40 -9.06
CA GLY A 39 -9.33 19.45 -8.76
C GLY A 39 -9.48 20.07 -7.38
N LYS A 40 -10.21 19.43 -6.45
CA LYS A 40 -10.55 20.01 -5.13
C LYS A 40 -9.73 19.38 -4.00
N VAL A 41 -9.17 20.22 -3.13
CA VAL A 41 -8.65 19.84 -1.80
C VAL A 41 -9.78 19.98 -0.79
N TYR A 42 -10.00 18.96 0.01
CA TYR A 42 -11.06 18.86 1.00
C TYR A 42 -10.52 18.95 2.44
N VAL A 43 -9.22 18.71 2.77
CA VAL A 43 -8.63 18.98 4.14
C VAL A 43 -7.06 18.94 4.21
N GLU A 44 -6.29 20.04 4.47
CA GLU A 44 -4.82 20.08 4.85
C GLU A 44 -4.49 21.07 6.02
N GLY A 45 -3.67 20.69 7.03
CA GLY A 45 -3.17 21.48 8.22
C GLY A 45 -4.02 21.43 9.51
N ILE A 46 -3.54 21.34 10.77
CA ILE A 46 -2.56 22.18 11.50
C ILE A 46 -2.08 21.47 12.81
N GLU A 47 -0.89 21.80 13.34
CA GLU A 47 -0.61 21.85 14.79
C GLU A 47 -0.28 23.30 15.19
N LEU A 48 -0.89 23.77 16.29
CA LEU A 48 -1.45 25.12 16.42
C LEU A 48 -0.56 26.16 17.13
N ASP A 49 0.63 25.82 17.64
CA ASP A 49 1.26 26.63 18.69
C ASP A 49 2.69 27.16 18.41
N CYS A 50 3.27 26.98 17.22
CA CYS A 50 4.74 27.13 17.05
C CYS A 50 5.26 28.02 15.89
N ILE A 51 4.43 28.83 15.21
CA ILE A 51 4.93 29.62 14.06
C ILE A 51 4.53 31.09 14.17
N ASP A 52 5.45 31.91 14.67
CA ASP A 52 5.38 33.37 14.56
C ASP A 52 5.47 33.80 13.09
N GLY A 53 4.59 34.70 12.65
CA GLY A 53 4.61 35.28 11.29
C GLY A 53 3.46 34.86 10.35
N LEU A 54 2.37 34.31 10.86
CA LEU A 54 1.22 33.81 10.08
C LEU A 54 0.30 34.89 9.47
N ASP A 55 0.55 36.19 9.69
CA ASP A 55 -0.31 37.26 9.18
C ASP A 55 -0.24 37.46 7.65
N GLU A 56 0.73 36.84 6.96
CA GLU A 56 0.89 36.96 5.50
C GLU A 56 0.06 35.94 4.68
N PHE A 57 -0.59 34.95 5.32
CA PHE A 57 -1.33 33.89 4.61
C PHE A 57 -2.83 33.91 4.92
N LYS A 58 -3.53 34.91 4.37
CA LYS A 58 -4.98 35.15 4.54
C LYS A 58 -5.92 34.25 3.72
N GLU A 59 -5.46 33.16 3.10
CA GLU A 59 -6.33 32.29 2.30
C GLU A 59 -6.29 30.81 2.74
N PHE A 60 -7.43 30.38 3.31
CA PHE A 60 -7.90 29.05 3.74
C PHE A 60 -7.96 28.76 5.26
N SER A 61 -9.19 28.53 5.73
CA SER A 61 -9.59 28.42 7.14
C SER A 61 -10.28 27.08 7.53
N HIS A 62 -9.48 26.11 8.02
CA HIS A 62 -9.72 25.08 9.10
C HIS A 62 -10.87 24.02 9.04
N PRO A 63 -10.80 22.81 9.70
CA PRO A 63 -9.68 21.96 10.15
C PRO A 63 -9.79 20.43 9.80
N ILE A 64 -8.73 19.68 10.14
CA ILE A 64 -8.57 18.22 10.07
C ILE A 64 -9.45 17.45 11.10
N LYS A 65 -10.26 16.46 10.67
CA LYS A 65 -11.13 15.64 11.57
C LYS A 65 -10.64 14.20 11.77
N VAL A 66 -10.34 13.85 13.02
CA VAL A 66 -10.16 12.47 13.53
C VAL A 66 -11.38 12.09 14.40
N PRO A 67 -12.03 10.94 14.20
CA PRO A 67 -11.81 10.03 13.08
C PRO A 67 -12.30 10.64 11.77
N CYS A 68 -11.78 10.12 10.64
CA CYS A 68 -12.16 10.50 9.29
C CYS A 68 -13.70 10.52 9.14
N PRO A 69 -14.29 11.58 8.54
CA PRO A 69 -15.74 11.68 8.38
C PRO A 69 -16.34 10.59 7.49
N PHE A 70 -15.52 9.91 6.69
CA PHE A 70 -15.93 8.78 5.83
C PHE A 70 -15.80 7.41 6.53
N LEU A 71 -15.46 7.37 7.82
CA LEU A 71 -15.45 6.16 8.61
C LEU A 71 -16.87 5.86 9.13
N LYS A 72 -17.48 4.76 8.67
CA LYS A 72 -18.74 4.23 9.21
C LYS A 72 -18.60 2.73 9.47
N ASP A 73 -19.06 2.26 10.62
CA ASP A 73 -18.98 0.84 11.02
C ASP A 73 -17.58 0.22 10.83
N ASN A 74 -16.53 0.97 11.21
CA ASN A 74 -15.12 0.64 11.03
C ASN A 74 -14.66 0.46 9.56
N LYS A 75 -15.43 0.93 8.58
CA LYS A 75 -15.10 0.87 7.15
C LYS A 75 -15.06 2.25 6.51
N CYS A 76 -14.17 2.41 5.53
CA CYS A 76 -14.08 3.61 4.71
C CYS A 76 -15.20 3.59 3.65
N THR A 77 -16.15 4.54 3.73
CA THR A 77 -17.28 4.60 2.80
C THR A 77 -16.91 5.09 1.40
N ILE A 78 -15.74 5.71 1.25
CA ILE A 78 -15.23 6.25 -0.03
C ILE A 78 -14.04 5.44 -0.57
N HIS A 79 -13.86 4.20 -0.14
CA HIS A 79 -12.65 3.41 -0.40
C HIS A 79 -12.20 3.41 -1.87
N GLU A 80 -13.14 3.29 -2.81
CA GLU A 80 -12.87 3.24 -4.25
C GLU A 80 -12.43 4.58 -4.86
N ILE A 81 -12.85 5.69 -4.23
CA ILE A 81 -12.55 7.07 -4.68
C ILE A 81 -11.65 7.81 -3.68
N ARG A 82 -10.94 7.07 -2.81
CA ARG A 82 -10.04 7.63 -1.80
C ARG A 82 -9.10 8.68 -2.39
N PRO A 83 -8.80 9.78 -1.68
CA PRO A 83 -7.85 10.79 -2.15
C PRO A 83 -6.44 10.21 -2.32
N LYS A 84 -5.58 10.94 -3.04
CA LYS A 84 -4.19 10.51 -3.33
C LYS A 84 -3.43 10.09 -2.06
N SER A 85 -3.47 10.92 -1.01
CA SER A 85 -2.87 10.63 0.31
C SER A 85 -3.25 9.25 0.88
N CYS A 86 -4.54 8.90 0.82
CA CYS A 86 -5.07 7.61 1.28
C CYS A 86 -4.70 6.44 0.36
N ARG A 87 -4.37 6.69 -0.91
CA ARG A 87 -3.94 5.68 -1.89
C ARG A 87 -2.43 5.49 -1.93
N GLU A 88 -1.67 6.46 -1.42
CA GLU A 88 -0.22 6.36 -1.23
C GLU A 88 0.13 5.69 0.11
N TYR A 89 -0.73 5.84 1.11
CA TYR A 89 -0.61 5.13 2.38
C TYR A 89 -0.96 3.64 2.23
N PRO A 90 -0.17 2.72 2.82
CA PRO A 90 1.04 2.94 3.60
C PRO A 90 2.35 2.82 2.82
N LEU A 91 2.32 2.47 1.53
CA LEU A 91 3.53 2.08 0.81
C LEU A 91 4.54 3.21 0.64
N LEU A 92 4.09 4.45 0.42
CA LEU A 92 4.98 5.59 0.22
C LEU A 92 5.25 6.39 1.50
N THR A 93 4.45 6.19 2.54
CA THR A 93 4.49 7.00 3.76
C THR A 93 4.90 6.21 5.00
N GLY A 94 4.94 4.88 4.92
CA GLY A 94 5.16 3.99 6.06
C GLY A 94 3.90 3.79 6.90
N ASP A 95 4.01 3.01 7.98
CA ASP A 95 2.86 2.69 8.84
C ASP A 95 2.31 3.89 9.61
N LEU A 96 3.17 4.87 9.92
CA LEU A 96 2.83 6.06 10.72
C LEU A 96 2.19 5.74 12.09
N GLY A 97 2.55 4.60 12.69
CA GLY A 97 2.04 4.17 14.00
C GLY A 97 0.58 3.69 13.99
N VAL A 98 -0.02 3.52 12.82
CA VAL A 98 -1.41 3.06 12.68
C VAL A 98 -1.58 1.60 13.09
N ASN A 99 -0.52 0.80 12.92
CA ASN A 99 -0.53 -0.65 13.02
C ASN A 99 -1.47 -1.27 11.99
N CYS A 100 -1.30 -0.93 10.71
CA CYS A 100 -2.13 -1.42 9.62
C CYS A 100 -1.97 -2.95 9.42
N PRO A 101 -3.03 -3.77 9.57
CA PRO A 101 -2.93 -5.22 9.40
C PRO A 101 -2.57 -5.62 7.96
N ALA A 102 -3.03 -4.85 6.97
CA ALA A 102 -2.66 -5.08 5.57
C ALA A 102 -1.17 -4.84 5.33
N LEU A 103 -0.59 -3.81 5.96
CA LEU A 103 0.85 -3.53 5.85
C LEU A 103 1.68 -4.63 6.51
N ARG A 104 1.25 -5.15 7.66
CA ARG A 104 1.92 -6.30 8.29
C ARG A 104 1.94 -7.52 7.37
N SER A 105 0.81 -7.83 6.73
CA SER A 105 0.72 -8.92 5.74
C SER A 105 1.66 -8.69 4.56
N PHE A 106 1.63 -7.49 3.99
CA PHE A 106 2.50 -7.09 2.89
C PHE A 106 3.99 -7.21 3.25
N ASN A 107 4.38 -6.75 4.44
CA ASN A 107 5.75 -6.85 4.93
C ASN A 107 6.18 -8.30 5.19
N LYS A 108 5.26 -9.18 5.62
CA LYS A 108 5.52 -10.64 5.70
C LYS A 108 5.94 -11.18 4.33
N PHE A 109 5.20 -10.83 3.27
CA PHE A 109 5.51 -11.25 1.91
C PHE A 109 6.85 -10.68 1.44
N LEU A 110 7.08 -9.37 1.57
CA LEU A 110 8.35 -8.75 1.18
C LEU A 110 9.55 -9.39 1.87
N LYS A 111 9.45 -9.63 3.18
CA LYS A 111 10.52 -10.27 3.96
C LYS A 111 10.82 -11.69 3.46
N ALA A 112 9.79 -12.47 3.14
CA ALA A 112 9.95 -13.83 2.66
C ALA A 112 10.61 -13.90 1.28
N PHE A 113 10.28 -12.96 0.37
CA PHE A 113 10.91 -12.89 -0.94
C PHE A 113 12.34 -12.36 -0.91
N ASN A 114 12.72 -11.62 0.15
CA ASN A 114 14.06 -11.06 0.35
C ASN A 114 14.64 -10.40 -0.91
N PRO A 115 13.98 -9.34 -1.43
CA PRO A 115 14.36 -8.73 -2.71
C PRO A 115 15.63 -7.90 -2.62
N ASP A 116 16.42 -7.93 -3.70
CA ASP A 116 17.60 -7.10 -3.91
C ASP A 116 17.23 -5.62 -4.14
N LYS A 117 16.08 -5.40 -4.77
CA LYS A 117 15.52 -4.06 -5.04
C LYS A 117 14.01 -4.06 -4.88
N VAL A 118 13.48 -2.97 -4.32
CA VAL A 118 12.04 -2.75 -4.17
C VAL A 118 11.67 -1.37 -4.73
N GLU A 119 10.63 -1.32 -5.55
CA GLU A 119 10.00 -0.08 -6.00
C GLU A 119 8.50 -0.14 -5.76
N TYR A 120 7.93 0.85 -5.07
CA TYR A 120 6.50 0.90 -4.78
C TYR A 120 5.74 1.58 -5.91
N LYS A 121 4.64 0.95 -6.33
CA LYS A 121 3.74 1.43 -7.37
C LYS A 121 2.34 1.64 -6.78
N VAL A 122 1.79 2.83 -7.01
CA VAL A 122 0.50 3.27 -6.48
C VAL A 122 -0.35 3.80 -7.63
N ASP A 123 -1.67 3.60 -7.57
CA ASP A 123 -2.62 4.10 -8.57
C ASP A 123 -2.36 3.72 -10.05
N GLU A 124 -1.55 2.68 -10.29
CA GLU A 124 -1.26 2.22 -11.66
C GLU A 124 -2.51 1.72 -12.38
N LYS A 125 -2.66 2.17 -13.63
CA LYS A 125 -3.66 1.72 -14.60
C LYS A 125 -3.00 0.76 -15.60
N ASP A 126 -3.79 -0.14 -16.19
CA ASP A 126 -3.34 -1.01 -17.29
C ASP A 126 -2.10 -1.86 -16.98
N ILE A 127 -2.11 -2.52 -15.81
CA ILE A 127 -1.00 -3.33 -15.34
C ILE A 127 -0.91 -4.62 -16.16
N LYS A 128 0.15 -4.76 -16.97
CA LYS A 128 0.52 -6.02 -17.62
C LYS A 128 1.25 -6.93 -16.63
N PRO A 129 0.84 -8.20 -16.43
CA PRO A 129 1.53 -9.12 -15.52
C PRO A 129 3.02 -9.30 -15.86
N VAL A 130 3.84 -9.53 -14.84
CA VAL A 130 5.24 -9.95 -15.05
C VAL A 130 5.35 -11.47 -14.98
N LYS A 131 6.20 -12.03 -15.82
CA LYS A 131 6.45 -13.47 -15.82
C LYS A 131 7.31 -13.87 -14.63
N ILE A 132 6.88 -14.89 -13.90
CA ILE A 132 7.53 -15.38 -12.68
C ILE A 132 7.76 -16.89 -12.74
N PRO A 133 8.80 -17.41 -12.07
CA PRO A 133 9.01 -18.84 -11.93
C PRO A 133 7.96 -19.45 -11.00
N MET A 134 7.67 -20.75 -11.16
CA MET A 134 6.74 -21.50 -10.29
C MET A 134 7.11 -21.38 -8.80
N LYS A 135 8.41 -21.36 -8.49
CA LYS A 135 8.91 -21.24 -7.11
C LYS A 135 8.46 -19.96 -6.40
N PHE A 136 8.27 -18.85 -7.12
CA PHE A 136 7.74 -17.62 -6.51
C PHE A 136 6.27 -17.76 -6.14
N TYR A 137 5.49 -18.43 -6.98
CA TYR A 137 4.10 -18.74 -6.67
C TYR A 137 3.99 -19.71 -5.48
N GLU A 138 4.79 -20.78 -5.47
CA GLU A 138 4.84 -21.73 -4.35
C GLU A 138 5.23 -21.04 -3.04
N LEU A 139 6.26 -20.18 -3.08
CA LEU A 139 6.65 -19.35 -1.93
C LEU A 139 5.47 -18.50 -1.48
N PHE A 140 4.82 -17.76 -2.39
CA PHE A 140 3.70 -16.90 -2.04
C PHE A 140 2.54 -17.68 -1.40
N ILE A 141 2.19 -18.85 -1.94
CA ILE A 141 1.14 -19.73 -1.39
C ILE A 141 1.50 -20.26 0.00
N SER A 142 2.77 -20.67 0.21
CA SER A 142 3.22 -21.17 1.52
C SER A 142 3.18 -20.12 2.64
N LEU A 143 3.06 -18.83 2.28
CA LEU A 143 2.85 -17.73 3.23
C LEU A 143 1.39 -17.53 3.61
N GLU A 144 0.48 -18.40 3.17
CA GLU A 144 -0.95 -18.40 3.51
C GLU A 144 -1.65 -17.05 3.22
N PRO A 145 -1.62 -16.57 1.96
CA PRO A 145 -2.27 -15.32 1.59
C PRO A 145 -3.79 -15.44 1.68
N SER A 146 -4.48 -14.34 1.93
CA SER A 146 -5.94 -14.27 1.79
C SER A 146 -6.36 -14.51 0.34
N LYS A 147 -7.65 -14.79 0.11
CA LYS A 147 -8.20 -14.96 -1.25
C LYS A 147 -7.97 -13.70 -2.10
N GLU A 148 -8.12 -12.52 -1.51
CA GLU A 148 -7.92 -11.23 -2.16
C GLU A 148 -6.43 -10.95 -2.44
N GLU A 149 -5.54 -11.31 -1.52
CA GLU A 149 -4.09 -11.21 -1.70
C GLU A 149 -3.61 -12.14 -2.83
N LEU A 150 -4.11 -13.38 -2.88
CA LEU A 150 -3.83 -14.33 -3.97
C LEU A 150 -4.38 -13.85 -5.32
N ALA A 151 -5.62 -13.39 -5.36
CA ALA A 151 -6.21 -12.85 -6.59
C ALA A 151 -5.42 -11.64 -7.10
N ALA A 152 -4.99 -10.74 -6.21
CA ALA A 152 -4.14 -9.60 -6.58
C ALA A 152 -2.76 -10.04 -7.08
N PHE A 153 -2.16 -11.06 -6.46
CA PHE A 153 -0.87 -11.60 -6.89
C PHE A 153 -0.94 -12.19 -8.30
N LEU A 154 -1.97 -12.96 -8.60
CA LEU A 154 -2.20 -13.54 -9.94
C LEU A 154 -2.62 -12.51 -10.99
N LYS A 155 -3.16 -11.37 -10.58
CA LYS A 155 -3.38 -10.22 -11.48
C LYS A 155 -2.08 -9.50 -11.84
N LEU A 156 -1.11 -9.53 -10.94
CA LEU A 156 0.18 -8.83 -11.09
C LEU A 156 1.26 -9.69 -11.75
N ASN A 157 1.13 -11.01 -11.70
CA ASN A 157 2.15 -11.96 -12.13
C ASN A 157 1.54 -13.10 -12.95
N GLU A 158 2.30 -13.59 -13.92
CA GLU A 158 1.96 -14.74 -14.77
C GLU A 158 3.02 -15.82 -14.60
N LEU A 159 2.60 -17.09 -14.46
CA LEU A 159 3.53 -18.22 -14.34
C LEU A 159 4.18 -18.54 -15.68
N GLU A 160 5.52 -18.56 -15.72
CA GLU A 160 6.29 -19.00 -16.88
C GLU A 160 7.06 -20.27 -16.57
N LYS A 161 6.65 -21.38 -17.22
CA LYS A 161 7.19 -22.73 -16.98
C LYS A 161 8.68 -22.88 -17.29
N ASN A 162 9.25 -22.00 -18.12
CA ASN A 162 10.64 -22.09 -18.57
C ASN A 162 11.60 -21.25 -17.71
N LEU A 163 11.09 -20.51 -16.72
CA LEU A 163 11.90 -19.66 -15.86
C LEU A 163 12.40 -20.50 -14.67
N ASN A 164 13.64 -21.00 -14.75
CA ASN A 164 14.26 -21.76 -13.67
C ASN A 164 14.95 -20.81 -12.69
N LEU A 165 14.55 -20.89 -11.42
CA LEU A 165 15.24 -20.22 -10.34
C LEU A 165 15.85 -21.27 -9.41
N GLU A 166 17.18 -21.30 -9.27
CA GLU A 166 17.82 -22.07 -8.20
C GLU A 166 17.72 -21.28 -6.91
N LEU A 167 16.66 -21.55 -6.14
CA LEU A 167 16.59 -21.15 -4.74
C LEU A 167 17.53 -22.06 -3.94
N SER A 168 18.76 -21.61 -3.74
CA SER A 168 19.65 -22.17 -2.72
C SER A 168 18.91 -22.19 -1.38
N ASN A 169 18.90 -23.37 -0.74
CA ASN A 169 18.24 -23.66 0.52
C ASN A 169 18.84 -22.82 1.67
N THR A 170 18.34 -21.61 1.84
CA THR A 170 18.44 -20.86 3.10
C THR A 170 17.05 -20.55 3.62
N ILE A 171 16.22 -21.58 3.71
CA ILE A 171 15.13 -21.60 4.67
C ILE A 171 15.79 -21.90 6.02
N LYS A 172 16.25 -20.86 6.71
CA LYS A 172 16.35 -20.96 8.17
C LYS A 172 14.91 -20.94 8.68
N GLY A 173 14.40 -22.13 9.01
CA GLY A 173 13.23 -22.29 9.86
C GLY A 173 13.43 -21.62 11.23
N PRO A 174 12.37 -21.52 12.03
CA PRO A 174 12.33 -20.70 13.25
C PRO A 174 13.51 -20.95 14.21
#